data_AF-A0A3A4RBW0-F1
#
_entry.id   AF-A0A3A4RBW0-F1
#
_cell.length_a   1.000
_cell.length_b   1.000
_cell.length_c   1.000
_cell.angle_alpha   90.00
_cell.angle_beta   90.00
_cell.angle_gamma   90.00
#
_symmetry.space_group_name_H-M   'P 1'
#
loop_
_entity.id
_entity.type
_entity.pdbx_description
1 polymer ?
#
loop_
_entity_poly.entity_id
_entity_poly.type
_entity_poly.pdbx_seq_one_letter_code
_entity_poly.pdbx_strand_id
1 'polypeptide(L)'
;MKNYIMNLSGSKKLAIVGLILGLVAVLLGNPYDNTYAKVNVKELSVEAIRDSEIINVKELADWIIEGRVDYRLVDLRDEEAFKEYFIPTAVNIQTS
;
A
#
# COMPACT_ATOMS: atom_id res chain seq x y z
N MET A 1 -10.74 27.03 -47.19
CA MET A 1 -10.84 25.84 -46.32
C MET A 1 -12.23 25.61 -45.68
N LYS A 2 -13.12 26.61 -45.57
CA LYS A 2 -14.47 26.42 -44.98
C LYS A 2 -15.39 25.45 -45.75
N ASN A 3 -15.24 25.37 -47.08
CA ASN A 3 -16.20 24.66 -47.94
C ASN A 3 -15.97 23.15 -48.07
N TYR A 4 -14.78 22.65 -47.67
CA TYR A 4 -14.46 21.22 -47.76
C TYR A 4 -15.05 20.42 -46.61
N ILE A 5 -15.09 20.99 -45.40
CA ILE A 5 -15.61 20.31 -44.20
C ILE A 5 -17.14 20.26 -44.24
N MET A 6 -17.80 21.27 -44.82
CA MET A 6 -19.27 21.32 -44.90
C MET A 6 -19.85 20.25 -45.85
N ASN A 7 -19.07 19.79 -46.84
CA ASN A 7 -19.50 18.82 -47.85
C ASN A 7 -19.20 17.35 -47.49
N LEU A 8 -18.75 17.09 -46.27
CA LEU A 8 -18.50 15.73 -45.77
C LEU A 8 -19.80 15.07 -45.30
N SER A 9 -19.91 13.75 -45.50
CA SER A 9 -21.00 12.95 -44.94
C SER A 9 -21.01 13.05 -43.40
N GLY A 10 -22.18 12.87 -42.79
CA GLY A 10 -22.34 12.99 -41.33
C GLY A 10 -21.33 12.16 -40.54
N SER A 11 -21.07 10.93 -40.99
CA SER A 11 -20.11 10.01 -40.39
C SER A 11 -18.67 10.55 -40.42
N LYS A 12 -18.27 11.20 -41.52
CA LYS A 12 -16.92 11.79 -41.66
C LYS A 12 -16.75 13.03 -40.76
N LYS A 13 -17.81 13.82 -40.59
CA LYS A 13 -17.80 14.95 -39.64
C LYS A 13 -17.63 14.47 -38.20
N LEU A 14 -18.36 13.43 -37.82
CA LEU A 14 -18.25 12.81 -36.49
C LEU A 14 -16.86 12.22 -36.25
N ALA A 15 -16.24 11.58 -37.26
CA ALA A 15 -14.88 11.07 -37.16
C ALA A 15 -13.84 12.17 -36.89
N ILE A 16 -13.97 13.33 -37.56
CA ILE A 16 -13.08 14.48 -37.34
C ILE A 16 -13.28 15.03 -35.92
N VAL A 17 -14.53 15.16 -35.45
CA VAL A 17 -14.82 15.61 -34.09
C VAL A 17 -14.25 14.65 -33.05
N GLY A 18 -14.44 13.35 -33.24
CA GLY A 18 -13.89 12.32 -32.35
C GLY A 18 -12.36 12.36 -32.28
N LEU A 19 -11.69 12.59 -33.41
CA LEU A 19 -10.23 12.71 -33.46
C LEU A 19 -9.74 13.96 -32.71
N ILE A 20 -10.44 15.09 -32.85
CA ILE A 20 -10.13 16.31 -32.10
C ILE A 20 -10.31 16.08 -30.59
N LEU A 21 -11.44 15.49 -30.18
CA LEU A 21 -11.71 15.20 -28.78
C LEU A 21 -10.68 14.23 -28.17
N GLY A 22 -10.26 13.21 -28.91
CA GLY A 22 -9.22 12.28 -28.48
C GLY A 22 -7.87 12.97 -28.28
N LEU A 23 -7.47 13.86 -29.19
CA LEU A 23 -6.25 14.66 -29.05
C LEU A 23 -6.30 15.58 -27.83
N VAL A 24 -7.45 16.24 -27.59
CA VAL A 24 -7.65 17.09 -26.41
C VAL A 24 -7.58 16.29 -25.12
N ALA A 25 -8.16 15.08 -25.08
CA ALA A 25 -8.10 14.21 -23.91
C ALA A 25 -6.66 13.79 -23.56
N VAL A 26 -5.82 13.49 -24.56
CA VAL A 26 -4.40 13.18 -24.34
C VAL A 26 -3.63 14.37 -23.78
N LEU A 27 -3.92 15.59 -24.24
CA LEU A 27 -3.25 16.81 -23.77
C LEU A 27 -3.67 17.24 -22.36
N LEU A 28 -4.93 17.02 -21.99
CA LEU A 28 -5.45 17.36 -20.66
C LEU A 28 -5.08 16.32 -19.59
N GLY A 29 -4.68 15.11 -20.00
CA GLY A 29 -4.26 14.05 -19.10
C GLY A 29 -5.41 13.53 -18.21
N ASN A 30 -5.06 12.74 -17.21
CA ASN A 30 -6.03 12.21 -16.25
C ASN A 30 -6.23 13.22 -15.09
N PRO A 31 -7.43 13.79 -14.89
CA PRO A 31 -7.69 14.71 -13.77
C PRO A 31 -7.54 14.03 -12.39
N TYR A 32 -7.49 12.70 -12.33
CA TYR A 32 -7.34 11.93 -11.10
C TYR A 32 -5.89 11.60 -10.71
N ASP A 33 -4.91 11.75 -11.62
CA ASP A 33 -3.50 11.39 -11.36
C ASP A 33 -2.77 12.39 -10.46
N ASN A 34 -3.37 13.55 -10.19
CA ASN A 34 -2.82 14.58 -9.29
C ASN A 34 -3.38 14.50 -7.85
N THR A 35 -4.06 13.42 -7.49
CA THR A 35 -4.55 13.20 -6.12
C THR A 35 -3.41 12.70 -5.24
N TYR A 36 -2.50 13.60 -4.86
CA TYR A 36 -1.48 13.30 -3.87
C TYR A 36 -2.05 13.56 -2.47
N ALA A 37 -2.31 12.50 -1.71
CA ALA A 37 -2.49 12.62 -0.27
C ALA A 37 -1.10 12.76 0.36
N LYS A 38 -0.87 13.84 1.11
CA LYS A 38 0.32 13.93 1.98
C LYS A 38 0.14 12.92 3.10
N VAL A 39 0.72 11.74 2.91
CA VAL A 39 0.73 10.69 3.91
C VAL A 39 1.87 10.96 4.88
N ASN A 40 1.52 11.32 6.11
CA ASN A 40 2.49 11.43 7.19
C ASN A 40 2.84 10.00 7.65
N VAL A 41 3.95 9.47 7.14
CA VAL A 41 4.41 8.10 7.45
C VAL A 41 4.61 7.90 8.95
N LYS A 42 4.94 8.98 9.70
CA LYS A 42 5.06 8.97 11.16
C LYS A 42 3.70 8.84 11.85
N GLU A 43 2.66 9.42 11.29
CA GLU A 43 1.29 9.32 11.79
C GLU A 43 0.70 7.94 11.48
N LEU A 44 0.95 7.39 10.29
CA LEU A 44 0.60 6.01 9.98
C LEU A 44 1.29 4.97 10.86
N SER A 45 2.56 5.19 11.24
CA SER A 45 3.27 4.27 12.14
C SER A 45 2.78 4.38 13.59
N VAL A 46 2.23 5.52 13.99
CA VAL A 46 1.57 5.70 15.29
C VAL A 46 0.15 5.11 15.27
N GLU A 47 -0.61 5.28 14.19
CA GLU A 47 -1.95 4.72 14.01
C GLU A 47 -1.94 3.19 13.82
N ALA A 48 -0.86 2.64 13.26
CA ALA A 48 -0.68 1.21 13.08
C ALA A 48 -0.50 0.47 14.41
N ILE A 49 0.08 1.11 15.43
CA ILE A 49 0.15 0.55 16.78
C ILE A 49 -1.20 0.83 17.46
N ARG A 50 -2.24 0.11 17.05
CA ARG A 50 -3.47 0.03 17.84
C ARG A 50 -3.13 -0.77 19.10
N ASP A 51 -3.63 -0.35 20.26
CA ASP A 51 -3.39 -1.07 21.53
C ASP A 51 -3.75 -2.57 21.46
N SER A 52 -4.60 -2.99 20.51
CA SER A 52 -4.91 -4.38 20.19
C SER A 52 -3.73 -5.22 19.67
N GLU A 53 -2.64 -4.58 19.24
CA GLU A 53 -1.46 -5.24 18.67
C GLU A 53 -0.32 -5.40 19.69
N ILE A 54 -0.50 -4.91 20.92
CA ILE A 54 0.48 -5.07 22.01
C ILE A 54 -0.05 -6.09 23.01
N ILE A 55 0.77 -7.09 23.30
CA ILE A 55 0.52 -8.08 24.36
C ILE A 55 1.39 -7.79 25.59
N ASN A 56 0.82 -8.02 26.77
CA ASN A 56 1.53 -7.95 28.05
C ASN A 56 2.48 -9.15 28.22
N VAL A 57 3.66 -8.93 28.81
CA VAL A 57 4.66 -9.98 29.11
C VAL A 57 4.09 -11.17 29.91
N LYS A 58 3.24 -10.92 30.92
CA LYS A 58 2.59 -11.99 31.70
C LYS A 58 1.64 -12.81 30.84
N GLU A 59 0.87 -12.16 29.98
CA GLU A 59 -0.07 -12.84 29.09
C GLU A 59 0.67 -13.70 28.06
N LEU A 60 1.75 -13.18 27.47
CA LEU A 60 2.62 -13.98 26.61
C LEU A 60 3.22 -15.18 27.36
N ALA A 61 3.64 -14.99 28.62
CA ALA A 61 4.16 -16.08 29.44
C ALA A 61 3.09 -17.15 29.70
N ASP A 62 1.86 -16.75 30.01
CA ASP A 62 0.73 -17.67 30.17
C ASP A 62 0.46 -18.45 28.87
N TRP A 63 0.48 -17.79 27.70
CA TRP A 63 0.30 -18.46 26.41
C TRP A 63 1.39 -19.50 26.11
N ILE A 64 2.66 -19.20 26.46
CA ILE A 64 3.78 -20.13 26.33
C ILE A 64 3.56 -21.35 27.25
N ILE A 65 3.12 -21.12 28.50
CA ILE A 65 2.86 -22.19 29.48
C ILE A 65 1.67 -23.06 29.04
N GLU A 66 0.62 -22.45 28.48
CA GLU A 66 -0.55 -23.14 27.92
C GLU A 66 -0.23 -23.93 26.65
N GLY A 67 0.91 -23.68 26.00
CA GLY A 67 1.26 -24.32 24.74
C GLY A 67 0.37 -23.89 23.57
N ARG A 68 -0.08 -22.63 23.59
CA ARG A 68 -0.87 -22.01 22.50
C ARG A 68 -0.13 -22.10 21.17
N VAL A 69 -0.85 -22.39 20.09
CA VAL A 69 -0.29 -22.63 18.73
C VAL A 69 -0.84 -21.68 17.66
N ASP A 70 -1.67 -20.73 18.07
CA ASP A 70 -2.33 -19.72 17.24
C ASP A 70 -1.45 -18.49 16.96
N TYR A 71 -0.19 -18.50 17.38
CA TYR A 71 0.78 -17.44 17.13
C TYR A 71 2.19 -18.00 16.91
N ARG A 72 3.09 -17.14 16.41
CA ARG A 72 4.52 -17.42 16.32
C ARG A 72 5.30 -16.27 16.95
N LEU A 73 6.16 -16.59 17.91
CA LEU A 73 7.04 -15.62 18.53
C LEU A 73 8.28 -15.42 17.65
N VAL A 74 8.49 -14.19 17.20
CA VAL A 74 9.64 -13.81 16.36
C VAL A 74 10.51 -12.83 17.14
N ASP A 75 11.79 -13.17 17.28
CA ASP A 75 12.79 -12.30 17.90
C ASP A 75 13.56 -11.56 16.80
N LEU A 76 13.49 -10.23 16.82
CA LEU A 76 14.11 -9.34 15.83
C LEU A 76 15.48 -8.81 16.27
N ARG A 77 15.99 -9.24 17.44
CA ARG A 77 17.35 -8.90 17.88
C ARG A 77 18.38 -9.55 16.96
N ASP A 78 19.62 -9.09 17.04
CA ASP A 78 20.73 -9.75 16.38
C ASP A 78 20.96 -11.17 16.91
N GLU A 79 21.65 -11.97 16.12
CA GLU A 79 21.87 -13.39 16.40
C GLU A 79 22.68 -13.62 17.67
N GLU A 80 23.63 -12.73 18.01
CA GLU A 80 24.47 -12.89 19.18
C GLU A 80 23.67 -12.66 20.47
N ALA A 81 22.83 -11.62 20.49
CA ALA A 81 21.90 -11.38 21.60
C ALA A 81 20.85 -12.49 21.76
N PHE A 82 20.42 -13.11 20.65
CA PHE A 82 19.52 -14.26 20.69
C PHE A 82 20.20 -15.54 21.22
N LYS A 83 21.46 -15.78 20.84
CA LYS A 83 22.27 -16.91 21.33
C LYS A 83 22.58 -16.80 22.83
N GLU A 84 22.83 -15.59 23.32
CA GLU A 84 23.06 -15.37 24.75
C GLU A 84 21.82 -15.74 25.57
N TYR A 85 20.63 -15.34 25.12
CA TYR A 85 19.36 -15.71 25.73
C TYR A 85 18.19 -15.46 24.77
N PHE A 86 17.21 -16.35 24.77
CA PHE A 86 15.96 -16.19 24.00
C PHE A 86 14.73 -16.63 24.80
N ILE A 87 13.58 -16.04 24.46
CA ILE A 87 12.28 -16.45 25.01
C ILE A 87 11.92 -17.83 24.44
N PRO A 88 11.47 -18.80 25.26
CA PRO A 88 11.06 -20.11 24.75
C PRO A 88 10.10 -20.01 23.58
N THR A 89 10.25 -20.90 22.58
CA THR A 89 9.49 -20.94 21.31
C THR A 89 9.81 -19.84 20.29
N ALA A 90 10.59 -18.82 20.65
CA ALA A 90 10.97 -17.77 19.72
C ALA A 90 11.85 -18.27 18.58
N VAL A 91 11.65 -17.69 17.39
CA VAL A 91 12.56 -17.86 16.25
C VAL A 91 13.24 -16.54 15.92
N ASN A 92 14.55 -16.53 15.75
CA ASN A 92 15.27 -15.34 15.32
C ASN A 92 15.12 -15.16 13.81
N ILE A 93 14.67 -13.97 13.38
CA ILE A 93 14.61 -13.59 11.97
C ILE A 93 15.36 -12.28 11.84
N GLN A 94 16.50 -12.33 11.17
CA GLN A 94 17.27 -11.13 10.86
C GLN A 94 16.56 -10.32 9.77
N THR A 95 16.37 -9.03 10.02
CA THR A 95 15.93 -8.09 9.00
C THR A 95 17.17 -7.50 8.32
N SER A 96 17.25 -7.67 6.99
CA SER A 96 18.33 -7.16 6.13
C SER A 96 18.48 -5.65 6.14
#